data_AF-A0A8T4DE09-F1
#
_entry.id   AF-A0A8T4DE09-F1
#
_cell.length_a   1.000
_cell.length_b   1.000
_cell.length_c   1.000
_cell.angle_alpha   90.00
_cell.angle_beta   90.00
_cell.angle_gamma   90.00
#
_symmetry.space_group_name_H-M   'P 1'
#
loop_
_entity.id
_entity.type
_entity.pdbx_description
1 polymer ?
#
loop_
_entity_poly.entity_id
_entity_poly.type
_entity_poly.pdbx_seq_one_letter_code
_entity_poly.pdbx_strand_id
1 'polypeptide(L)'
;MVLSIVERIKGFLFTPSETFDASREDTLGDALTYFVIILVIYAVLSAIIAAVAISLLSGMLGMFGVPAMPFGAAMGPTLAVGVFIGLLVGGIVGVFIGGLWLHLWVYLVGGRNGLVQTIKAVIYGDTPSLLLGWIPIINVITMIWCSS
;
A
#
# COMPACT_ATOMS: atom_id res chain seq x y z
N MET A 1 -15.14 -18.79 -11.40
CA MET A 1 -13.94 -19.46 -10.83
C MET A 1 -13.46 -18.59 -9.69
N VAL A 2 -13.23 -19.14 -8.49
CA VAL A 2 -12.58 -18.38 -7.43
C VAL A 2 -11.09 -18.32 -7.77
N LEU A 3 -10.64 -17.20 -8.32
CA LEU A 3 -9.22 -16.99 -8.60
C LEU A 3 -8.43 -17.05 -7.29
N SER A 4 -7.31 -17.75 -7.29
CA SER A 4 -6.34 -17.70 -6.20
C SER A 4 -5.75 -16.30 -6.05
N ILE A 5 -5.17 -15.98 -4.89
CA ILE A 5 -4.58 -14.67 -4.62
C ILE A 5 -3.53 -14.27 -5.67
N VAL A 6 -2.71 -15.24 -6.11
CA VAL A 6 -1.63 -15.02 -7.09
C VAL A 6 -2.21 -14.74 -8.48
N GLU A 7 -3.25 -15.48 -8.87
CA GLU A 7 -3.94 -15.24 -10.14
C GLU A 7 -4.63 -13.87 -10.16
N ARG A 8 -5.26 -13.46 -9.04
CA ARG A 8 -5.83 -12.11 -8.90
C ARG A 8 -4.78 -11.04 -9.02
N ILE A 9 -3.65 -11.18 -8.32
CA ILE A 9 -2.53 -10.23 -8.42
C ILE A 9 -2.04 -10.12 -9.86
N LYS A 10 -1.74 -11.24 -10.52
CA LYS A 10 -1.28 -11.23 -11.92
C LYS A 10 -2.33 -10.63 -12.85
N GLY A 11 -3.59 -11.00 -12.66
CA GLY A 11 -4.71 -10.51 -13.44
C GLY A 11 -4.86 -8.99 -13.33
N PHE A 12 -4.92 -8.43 -12.12
CA PHE A 12 -5.04 -6.98 -11.95
C PHE A 12 -3.80 -6.20 -12.42
N LEU A 13 -2.62 -6.83 -12.47
CA LEU A 13 -1.41 -6.20 -13.00
C LEU A 13 -1.34 -6.22 -14.53
N PHE A 14 -1.80 -7.30 -15.18
CA PHE A 14 -1.54 -7.54 -16.61
C PHE A 14 -2.79 -7.63 -17.49
N THR A 15 -3.92 -8.07 -16.93
CA THR A 15 -5.22 -8.19 -17.63
C THR A 15 -6.37 -7.62 -16.77
N PRO A 16 -6.29 -6.32 -16.38
CA PRO A 16 -7.17 -5.75 -15.36
C PRO A 16 -8.65 -5.84 -15.74
N SER A 17 -9.03 -5.52 -16.99
CA SER A 17 -10.44 -5.55 -17.41
C SER A 17 -11.07 -6.94 -17.29
N GLU A 18 -10.39 -7.97 -17.80
CA GLU A 18 -10.85 -9.36 -17.70
C GLU A 18 -10.95 -9.82 -16.24
N THR A 19 -9.99 -9.38 -15.41
CA THR A 19 -9.95 -9.74 -13.99
C THR A 19 -11.03 -9.02 -13.19
N PHE A 20 -11.35 -7.77 -13.54
CA PHE A 20 -12.49 -7.04 -12.98
C PHE A 20 -13.82 -7.73 -13.32
N ASP A 21 -13.99 -8.17 -14.56
CA ASP A 21 -15.18 -8.92 -14.98
C ASP A 21 -15.28 -10.26 -14.25
N ALA A 22 -14.17 -11.00 -14.14
CA ALA A 22 -14.11 -12.26 -13.41
C ALA A 22 -14.38 -12.10 -11.90
N SER A 23 -14.09 -10.92 -11.34
CA SER A 23 -14.26 -10.57 -9.92
C SER A 23 -15.58 -9.85 -9.62
N ARG A 24 -16.44 -9.67 -10.63
CA ARG A 24 -17.67 -8.87 -10.50
C ARG A 24 -18.64 -9.43 -9.46
N GLU A 25 -18.79 -10.75 -9.43
CA GLU A 25 -19.70 -11.47 -8.54
C GLU A 25 -19.08 -11.76 -7.16
N ASP A 26 -17.85 -11.30 -6.91
CA ASP A 26 -17.24 -11.41 -5.58
C ASP A 26 -18.06 -10.66 -4.53
N THR A 27 -18.10 -11.22 -3.33
CA THR A 27 -18.67 -10.51 -2.18
C THR A 27 -17.71 -9.41 -1.73
N LEU A 28 -18.21 -8.46 -0.92
CA LEU A 28 -17.34 -7.48 -0.28
C LEU A 28 -16.30 -8.15 0.63
N GLY A 29 -16.66 -9.27 1.27
CA GLY A 29 -15.76 -10.03 2.13
C GLY A 29 -14.59 -10.64 1.35
N ASP A 30 -14.85 -11.16 0.15
CA ASP A 30 -13.80 -11.70 -0.73
C ASP A 30 -12.79 -10.61 -1.13
N ALA A 31 -13.32 -9.45 -1.55
CA ALA A 31 -12.51 -8.30 -1.92
C ALA A 31 -11.67 -7.78 -0.74
N LEU A 32 -12.28 -7.64 0.45
CA LEU A 32 -11.56 -7.20 1.65
C LEU A 32 -10.50 -8.22 2.10
N THR A 33 -10.78 -9.51 2.00
CA THR A 33 -9.79 -10.55 2.33
C THR A 33 -8.59 -10.44 1.40
N TYR A 34 -8.83 -10.30 0.10
CA TYR A 34 -7.78 -10.04 -0.89
C TYR A 34 -6.99 -8.77 -0.54
N PHE A 35 -7.69 -7.66 -0.28
CA PHE A 35 -7.11 -6.37 0.06
C PHE A 35 -6.20 -6.42 1.28
N VAL A 36 -6.67 -7.03 2.37
CA VAL A 36 -5.89 -7.13 3.62
C VAL A 36 -4.60 -7.91 3.40
N ILE A 37 -4.63 -8.97 2.59
CA ILE A 37 -3.44 -9.77 2.28
C ILE A 37 -2.40 -8.91 1.55
N ILE A 38 -2.80 -8.20 0.49
CA ILE A 38 -1.87 -7.33 -0.26
C ILE A 38 -1.42 -6.11 0.56
N LEU A 39 -2.31 -5.56 1.42
CA LEU A 39 -2.00 -4.44 2.29
C LEU A 39 -0.97 -4.82 3.37
N VAL A 40 -1.05 -6.03 3.93
CA VAL A 40 -0.05 -6.53 4.87
C VAL A 40 1.32 -6.64 4.20
N ILE A 41 1.38 -7.16 2.97
CA ILE A 41 2.64 -7.22 2.20
C ILE A 41 3.21 -5.81 2.01
N TYR A 42 2.38 -4.86 1.56
CA TYR A 42 2.77 -3.47 1.39
C TYR A 42 3.25 -2.82 2.71
N ALA A 43 2.55 -3.06 3.82
CA ALA A 43 2.88 -2.52 5.12
C ALA A 43 4.21 -3.07 5.66
N VAL A 44 4.48 -4.37 5.49
CA VAL A 44 5.77 -4.97 5.87
C VAL A 44 6.91 -4.36 5.06
N LEU A 45 6.76 -4.28 3.73
CA LEU A 45 7.77 -3.69 2.85
C LEU A 45 8.05 -2.23 3.23
N SER A 46 7.00 -1.44 3.45
CA SER A 46 7.10 -0.03 3.82
C SER A 46 7.76 0.16 5.20
N ALA A 47 7.48 -0.71 6.16
CA ALA A 47 8.11 -0.67 7.48
C ALA A 47 9.62 -0.95 7.41
N ILE A 48 10.03 -1.94 6.60
CA ILE A 48 11.45 -2.23 6.34
C ILE A 48 12.13 -1.03 5.68
N ILE A 49 11.51 -0.48 4.63
CA ILE A 49 12.02 0.70 3.92
C ILE A 49 12.18 1.88 4.88
N ALA A 50 11.21 2.14 5.75
CA ALA A 50 11.28 3.21 6.74
C ALA A 50 12.42 3.00 7.76
N ALA A 51 12.62 1.78 8.24
CA ALA A 51 13.72 1.45 9.15
C ALA A 51 15.09 1.68 8.49
N VAL A 52 15.25 1.25 7.23
CA VAL A 52 16.47 1.43 6.45
C VAL A 52 16.72 2.91 6.18
N ALA A 53 15.70 3.66 5.75
CA ALA A 53 15.81 5.08 5.48
C ALA A 53 16.25 5.87 6.73
N ILE A 54 15.71 5.56 7.91
CA ILE A 54 16.14 6.18 9.17
C ILE A 54 17.58 5.82 9.53
N SER A 55 17.98 4.58 9.30
CA SER A 55 19.36 4.13 9.56
C SER A 55 20.37 4.90 8.70
N LEU A 56 20.06 5.08 7.41
CA LEU A 56 20.88 5.88 6.50
C LEU A 56 20.91 7.36 6.89
N LEU A 57 19.74 7.94 7.21
CA LEU A 57 19.65 9.32 7.68
C LEU A 57 20.46 9.54 8.95
N SER A 58 20.41 8.60 9.90
CA SER A 58 21.21 8.63 11.12
C SER A 58 22.71 8.65 10.84
N GLY A 59 23.17 7.88 9.84
CA GLY A 59 24.56 7.89 9.39
C GLY A 59 24.96 9.25 8.83
N MET A 60 24.13 9.83 7.96
CA MET A 60 24.35 11.16 7.39
C MET A 60 24.42 12.24 8.46
N LEU A 61 23.47 12.26 9.41
CA LEU A 61 23.44 13.22 10.51
C LEU A 61 24.68 13.12 11.41
N GLY A 62 25.19 11.90 11.63
CA GLY A 62 26.46 11.65 12.33
C GLY A 62 27.65 12.38 11.70
N MET A 63 27.70 12.49 10.37
CA MET A 63 28.76 13.23 9.66
C MET A 63 28.71 14.74 9.97
N PHE A 64 27.53 15.27 10.30
CA PHE A 64 27.35 16.68 10.69
C PHE A 64 27.48 16.89 12.21
N GLY A 65 28.01 15.91 12.95
CA GLY A 65 28.20 16.00 14.40
C GLY A 65 26.92 15.85 15.23
N VAL A 66 25.80 15.47 14.60
CA VAL A 66 24.55 15.17 15.31
C VAL A 66 24.65 13.75 15.87
N PRO A 67 24.36 13.51 17.16
CA PRO A 67 24.40 12.17 17.73
C PRO A 67 23.49 11.20 16.96
N ALA A 68 24.04 10.08 16.49
CA ALA A 68 23.31 9.04 15.75
C ALA A 68 22.38 8.20 16.66
N MET A 69 22.68 8.12 17.96
CA MET A 69 21.99 7.26 18.92
C MET A 69 20.47 7.43 19.01
N PRO A 70 19.88 8.65 18.99
CA PRO A 70 18.43 8.83 19.02
C PRO A 70 17.75 8.24 17.77
N PHE A 71 18.37 8.42 16.60
CA PHE A 71 17.76 8.10 15.31
C PHE A 71 17.92 6.62 14.93
N GLY A 72 19.08 6.01 15.17
CA GLY A 72 19.34 4.62 14.81
C GLY A 72 18.66 3.61 15.73
N ALA A 73 19.15 3.47 16.96
CA ALA A 73 18.82 2.35 17.84
C ALA A 73 17.40 2.41 18.45
N ALA A 74 16.88 3.61 18.68
CA ALA A 74 15.57 3.80 19.31
C ALA A 74 14.46 4.18 18.31
N MET A 75 14.73 5.10 17.38
CA MET A 75 13.71 5.57 16.43
C MET A 75 13.47 4.64 15.24
N GLY A 76 14.47 3.89 14.77
CA GLY A 76 14.31 2.98 13.63
C GLY A 76 13.21 1.91 13.84
N PRO A 77 13.32 1.06 14.89
CA PRO A 77 12.32 0.04 15.16
C PRO A 77 10.94 0.61 15.52
N THR A 78 10.89 1.70 16.29
CA THR A 78 9.63 2.33 16.71
C THR A 78 8.89 2.95 15.52
N LEU A 79 9.61 3.62 14.61
CA LEU A 79 9.02 4.13 13.37
C LEU A 79 8.54 2.98 12.49
N ALA A 80 9.30 1.89 12.34
CA ALA A 80 8.89 0.75 11.53
C ALA A 80 7.56 0.15 12.03
N VAL A 81 7.42 -0.03 13.34
CA VAL A 81 6.17 -0.49 13.96
C VAL A 81 5.04 0.53 13.75
N GLY A 82 5.33 1.83 13.93
CA GLY A 82 4.38 2.90 13.69
C GLY A 82 3.88 2.96 12.23
N VAL A 83 4.77 2.81 11.26
CA VAL A 83 4.47 2.75 9.83
C VAL A 83 3.65 1.50 9.51
N PHE A 84 4.04 0.34 10.03
CA PHE A 84 3.30 -0.90 9.82
C PHE A 84 1.85 -0.79 10.30
N ILE A 85 1.65 -0.40 11.57
CA ILE A 85 0.31 -0.24 12.15
C ILE A 85 -0.46 0.88 11.45
N GLY A 86 0.20 2.01 11.20
CA GLY A 86 -0.39 3.16 10.53
C GLY A 86 -0.89 2.84 9.13
N LEU A 87 -0.15 2.05 8.36
CA LEU A 87 -0.57 1.62 7.01
C LEU A 87 -1.69 0.59 7.04
N LEU A 88 -1.70 -0.33 8.00
CA LEU A 88 -2.82 -1.26 8.14
C LEU A 88 -4.12 -0.54 8.48
N VAL A 89 -4.10 0.30 9.52
CA VAL A 89 -5.28 1.06 9.96
C VAL A 89 -5.67 2.08 8.90
N GLY A 90 -4.70 2.86 8.42
CA GLY A 90 -4.89 3.90 7.43
C GLY A 90 -5.33 3.36 6.07
N GLY A 91 -4.81 2.21 5.63
CA GLY A 91 -5.22 1.57 4.38
C GLY A 91 -6.66 1.04 4.44
N ILE A 92 -7.04 0.39 5.55
CA ILE A 92 -8.41 -0.08 5.76
C ILE A 92 -9.37 1.10 5.83
N VAL A 93 -9.10 2.11 6.66
CA VAL A 93 -9.96 3.30 6.76
C VAL A 93 -9.98 4.06 5.44
N GLY A 94 -8.82 4.17 4.79
CA GLY A 94 -8.62 4.88 3.53
C GLY A 94 -9.43 4.28 2.39
N VAL A 95 -9.54 2.96 2.28
CA VAL A 95 -10.32 2.33 1.20
C VAL A 95 -11.81 2.64 1.31
N PHE A 96 -12.34 2.75 2.55
CA PHE A 96 -13.73 3.15 2.76
C PHE A 96 -13.96 4.63 2.53
N ILE A 97 -13.09 5.50 3.05
CA ILE A 97 -13.19 6.96 2.84
C ILE A 97 -13.03 7.28 1.34
N GLY A 98 -12.01 6.74 0.70
CA GLY A 98 -11.75 6.90 -0.73
C GLY A 98 -12.86 6.30 -1.59
N GLY A 99 -13.37 5.12 -1.22
CA GLY A 99 -14.51 4.50 -1.89
C GLY A 99 -15.79 5.30 -1.78
N LEU A 100 -16.09 5.85 -0.60
CA LEU A 100 -17.23 6.76 -0.39
C LEU A 100 -17.08 8.04 -1.21
N TRP A 101 -15.90 8.67 -1.15
CA TRP A 101 -15.60 9.87 -1.93
C TRP A 101 -15.75 9.62 -3.43
N LEU A 102 -15.16 8.54 -3.94
CA LEU A 102 -15.30 8.14 -5.35
C LEU A 102 -16.76 7.84 -5.69
N HIS A 103 -17.51 7.20 -4.78
CA HIS A 103 -18.92 6.88 -5.01
C HIS A 103 -19.77 8.13 -5.17
N LEU A 104 -19.47 9.22 -4.46
CA LEU A 104 -20.13 10.51 -4.67
C LEU A 104 -19.96 10.98 -6.13
N TRP A 105 -18.74 10.93 -6.66
CA TRP A 105 -18.46 11.31 -8.05
C TRP A 105 -19.11 10.37 -9.06
N VAL A 106 -19.01 9.06 -8.84
CA VAL A 106 -19.67 8.05 -9.67
C VAL A 106 -21.17 8.29 -9.71
N TYR A 107 -21.79 8.60 -8.58
CA TYR A 107 -23.20 8.92 -8.51
C TYR A 107 -23.54 10.22 -9.26
N LEU A 108 -22.72 11.27 -9.13
CA LEU A 108 -22.91 12.53 -9.84
C LEU A 108 -22.86 12.36 -11.37
N VAL A 109 -21.97 11.51 -11.89
CA VAL A 109 -21.86 11.23 -13.34
C VAL A 109 -22.82 10.15 -13.84
N GLY A 110 -23.78 9.72 -13.01
CA GLY A 110 -24.87 8.82 -13.41
C GLY A 110 -24.65 7.32 -13.13
N GLY A 111 -23.57 6.92 -12.47
CA GLY A 111 -23.33 5.53 -12.05
C GLY A 111 -24.32 5.09 -10.97
N ARG A 112 -24.92 3.90 -11.12
CA ARG A 112 -25.98 3.39 -10.23
C ARG A 112 -25.78 1.94 -9.76
N ASN A 113 -24.57 1.40 -9.90
CA ASN A 113 -24.23 0.02 -9.50
C ASN A 113 -24.09 -0.17 -7.97
N GLY A 114 -24.30 0.88 -7.17
CA GLY A 114 -24.26 0.85 -5.70
C GLY A 114 -22.86 1.05 -5.09
N LEU A 115 -22.84 1.37 -3.79
CA LEU A 115 -21.63 1.70 -3.04
C LEU A 115 -20.66 0.50 -2.94
N VAL A 116 -21.18 -0.70 -2.72
CA VAL A 116 -20.37 -1.92 -2.59
C VAL A 116 -19.54 -2.16 -3.85
N GLN A 117 -20.11 -1.91 -5.03
CA GLN A 117 -19.39 -2.07 -6.29
C GLN A 117 -18.27 -1.04 -6.43
N THR A 118 -18.47 0.19 -5.99
CA THR A 118 -17.42 1.22 -5.99
C THR A 118 -16.29 0.87 -5.01
N ILE A 119 -16.61 0.38 -3.80
CA ILE A 119 -15.60 -0.04 -2.83
C ILE A 119 -14.78 -1.22 -3.38
N LYS A 120 -15.41 -2.23 -3.98
CA LYS A 120 -14.70 -3.32 -4.65
C LYS A 120 -13.80 -2.82 -5.77
N ALA A 121 -14.27 -1.85 -6.56
CA ALA A 121 -13.48 -1.25 -7.63
C ALA A 121 -12.22 -0.55 -7.10
N VAL A 122 -12.32 0.16 -5.96
CA VAL A 122 -11.17 0.80 -5.31
C VAL A 122 -10.20 -0.25 -4.77
N ILE A 123 -10.70 -1.24 -4.02
CA ILE A 123 -9.90 -2.34 -3.47
C ILE A 123 -9.04 -3.01 -4.55
N TYR A 124 -9.66 -3.40 -5.66
CA TYR A 124 -8.96 -4.08 -6.74
C TYR A 124 -8.09 -3.14 -7.56
N GLY A 125 -8.54 -1.89 -7.75
CA GLY A 125 -7.80 -0.84 -8.45
C GLY A 125 -6.53 -0.41 -7.74
N ASP A 126 -6.46 -0.54 -6.41
CA ASP A 126 -5.28 -0.21 -5.61
C ASP A 126 -4.15 -1.26 -5.73
N THR A 127 -4.43 -2.44 -6.30
CA THR A 127 -3.47 -3.55 -6.42
C THR A 127 -2.11 -3.12 -7.00
N PRO A 128 -2.02 -2.40 -8.14
CA PRO A 128 -0.73 -2.02 -8.69
C PRO A 128 0.04 -1.08 -7.76
N SER A 129 -0.64 -0.13 -7.13
CA SER A 129 -0.03 0.82 -6.19
C SER A 129 0.50 0.12 -4.95
N LEU A 130 -0.24 -0.81 -4.36
CA LEU A 130 0.19 -1.56 -3.18
C LEU A 130 1.36 -2.51 -3.48
N LEU A 131 1.46 -3.02 -4.70
CA LEU A 131 2.53 -3.96 -5.08
C LEU A 131 3.78 -3.26 -5.62
N LEU A 132 3.63 -2.13 -6.30
CA LEU A 132 4.71 -1.50 -7.08
C LEU A 132 5.05 -0.09 -6.60
N GLY A 133 4.20 0.55 -5.79
CA GLY A 133 4.35 1.94 -5.35
C GLY A 133 5.58 2.20 -4.49
N TRP A 134 6.20 1.17 -3.92
CA TRP A 134 7.44 1.29 -3.17
C TRP A 134 8.70 1.35 -4.06
N ILE A 135 8.63 0.91 -5.32
CA ILE A 135 9.80 0.81 -6.22
C ILE A 135 10.52 2.17 -6.37
N PRO A 136 9.83 3.31 -6.61
CA PRO A 136 10.49 4.61 -6.69
C PRO A 136 11.26 4.99 -5.41
N ILE A 137 10.78 4.54 -4.25
CA ILE A 137 11.40 4.86 -2.94
C ILE A 137 12.74 4.14 -2.80
N ILE A 138 12.84 2.88 -3.26
CA ILE A 138 14.11 2.14 -3.23
C ILE A 138 15.17 2.84 -4.08
N ASN A 139 14.80 3.38 -5.24
CA ASN A 139 15.75 4.13 -6.08
C ASN A 139 16.35 5.33 -5.33
N VAL A 140 15.54 6.04 -4.54
CA VAL A 140 16.03 7.15 -3.70
C VAL A 140 17.00 6.66 -2.63
N ILE A 141 16.69 5.55 -1.97
CA ILE A 141 17.55 4.94 -0.95
C ILE A 141 18.90 4.49 -1.54
N THR A 142 18.89 3.86 -2.71
CA THR A 142 20.12 3.41 -3.37
C THR A 142 21.02 4.57 -3.80
N MET A 143 20.43 5.70 -4.23
CA MET A 143 21.22 6.90 -4.56
C MET A 143 21.98 7.43 -3.34
N ILE A 144 21.35 7.43 -2.16
CA ILE A 144 22.01 7.85 -0.91
C ILE A 144 23.15 6.89 -0.58
N TRP A 145 22.92 5.58 -0.67
CA TRP A 145 23.95 4.58 -0.40
C TRP A 145 25.16 4.68 -1.35
N CYS A 146 24.94 4.96 -2.64
CA CYS A 146 26.05 5.18 -3.58
C CYS A 146 26.83 6.48 -3.34
N SER A 147 26.35 7.39 -2.49
CA SER A 147 26.98 8.68 -2.20
C SER A 147 27.81 8.71 -0.90
N SER A 148 27.71 7.66 -0.07
CA SER A 148 28.49 7.45 1.16
C SER A 148 29.72 6.58 0.90
#